data_AF-A0A8H5Q8A9-F1
#
_entry.id   AF-A0A8H5Q8A9-F1
#
_cell.length_a   1.000
_cell.length_b   1.000
_cell.length_c   1.000
_cell.angle_alpha   90.00
_cell.angle_beta   90.00
_cell.angle_gamma   90.00
#
_symmetry.space_group_name_H-M   'P 1'
#
loop_
_entity.id
_entity.type
_entity.pdbx_description
1 polymer ?
#
loop_
_entity_poly.entity_id
_entity_poly.type
_entity_poly.pdbx_seq_one_letter_code
_entity_poly.pdbx_strand_id
1 'polypeptide(L)'
;MWVYHLFPQSKNAHLIGDLEYRFSLEAMAIMDIPTFVRGRDTPTLGIWGFLRSAQKASPSGLVGGVESVSGLPRSLLDIFGRMAHDDVEKDFADWEGHEGPIPHVHLWEAFRISGILMTRRQKGTQTGSQSNEMLVCRLVATLDALYETRKREEYAHILATNSMLYPYTAARLEVTILQTRPSWVRTLRRCGSICDAYRDTPNALILEEILDRALERGDNEVDLDRETKARGVELSLF
;
A
#
# COMPACT_ATOMS: atom_id res chain seq x y z
N MET A 1 27.09 -0.63 -10.87
CA MET A 1 27.27 -1.02 -9.45
C MET A 1 26.32 -2.17 -9.19
N TRP A 2 26.84 -3.39 -9.11
CA TRP A 2 26.03 -4.61 -9.25
C TRP A 2 25.56 -5.14 -7.88
N VAL A 3 24.24 -5.23 -7.70
CA VAL A 3 23.59 -5.79 -6.50
C VAL A 3 23.59 -7.33 -6.62
N TYR A 4 24.74 -7.98 -6.48
CA TYR A 4 24.90 -9.43 -6.73
C TYR A 4 24.88 -10.35 -5.50
N HIS A 5 24.39 -9.90 -4.35
CA HIS A 5 24.47 -10.70 -3.11
C HIS A 5 23.15 -10.96 -2.38
N LEU A 6 22.00 -10.69 -3.01
CA LEU A 6 20.67 -10.91 -2.42
C LEU A 6 19.97 -12.23 -2.82
N PHE A 7 20.62 -13.10 -3.61
CA PHE A 7 19.93 -14.22 -4.27
C PHE A 7 20.19 -15.60 -3.62
N PRO A 8 19.26 -16.58 -3.77
CA PRO A 8 19.23 -17.85 -3.03
C PRO A 8 20.37 -18.84 -3.34
N GLN A 9 21.24 -18.53 -4.31
CA GLN A 9 22.45 -19.30 -4.62
C GLN A 9 23.73 -18.61 -4.13
N SER A 10 23.61 -17.45 -3.50
CA SER A 10 24.75 -16.73 -2.95
C SER A 10 25.15 -17.34 -1.60
N LYS A 11 26.46 -17.43 -1.35
CA LYS A 11 27.04 -17.90 -0.07
C LYS A 11 26.50 -17.15 1.17
N ASN A 12 25.84 -16.01 0.97
CA ASN A 12 25.35 -15.10 2.00
C ASN A 12 23.83 -15.12 2.20
N ALA A 13 23.08 -16.03 1.56
CA ALA A 13 21.63 -16.12 1.72
C ALA A 13 21.16 -16.28 3.19
N HIS A 14 22.03 -16.81 4.05
CA HIS A 14 21.80 -16.89 5.50
C HIS A 14 21.70 -15.52 6.18
N LEU A 15 22.40 -14.49 5.68
CA LEU A 15 22.35 -13.12 6.21
C LEU A 15 20.99 -12.45 5.94
N ILE A 16 20.24 -12.92 4.94
CA ILE A 16 18.89 -12.41 4.62
C ILE A 16 17.88 -12.83 5.70
N GLY A 17 18.15 -13.93 6.40
CA GLY A 17 17.36 -14.38 7.55
C GLY A 17 17.86 -13.84 8.90
N ASP A 18 18.95 -13.10 8.93
CA ASP A 18 19.57 -12.60 10.17
C ASP A 18 18.78 -11.41 10.73
N LEU A 19 18.47 -11.49 12.04
CA LEU A 19 17.75 -10.46 12.77
C LEU A 19 18.49 -9.12 12.77
N GLU A 20 19.82 -9.13 12.65
CA GLU A 20 20.66 -7.92 12.64
C GLU A 20 20.38 -7.03 11.41
N TYR A 21 20.14 -7.63 10.24
CA TYR A 21 19.89 -6.90 8.99
C TYR A 21 18.42 -6.84 8.60
N ARG A 22 17.53 -7.49 9.38
CA ARG A 22 16.10 -7.60 9.09
C ARG A 22 15.44 -6.24 8.85
N PHE A 23 15.74 -5.25 9.68
CA PHE A 23 15.13 -3.92 9.55
C PHE A 23 15.41 -3.29 8.17
N SER A 24 16.69 -3.25 7.76
CA SER A 24 17.07 -2.68 6.47
C SER A 24 16.54 -3.49 5.28
N LEU A 25 16.52 -4.82 5.40
CA LEU A 25 15.99 -5.71 4.37
C LEU A 25 14.47 -5.58 4.22
N GLU A 26 13.72 -5.51 5.33
CA GLU A 26 12.28 -5.31 5.32
C GLU A 26 11.92 -3.93 4.76
N ALA A 27 12.66 -2.89 5.15
CA ALA A 27 12.50 -1.55 4.59
C ALA A 27 12.64 -1.60 3.05
N MET A 28 13.78 -2.09 2.54
CA MET A 28 14.01 -2.23 1.09
C MET A 28 12.95 -3.09 0.41
N ALA A 29 12.52 -4.18 1.05
CA ALA A 29 11.52 -5.07 0.52
C ALA A 29 10.16 -4.40 0.35
N ILE A 30 9.74 -3.56 1.30
CA ILE A 30 8.52 -2.76 1.20
C ILE A 30 8.65 -1.75 0.07
N MET A 31 9.79 -1.07 -0.04
CA MET A 31 10.04 -0.13 -1.14
C MET A 31 10.14 -0.81 -2.50
N ASP A 32 10.16 -2.15 -2.57
CA ASP A 32 10.21 -2.94 -3.79
C ASP A 32 8.86 -3.60 -4.13
N ILE A 33 7.89 -3.59 -3.20
CA ILE A 33 6.54 -4.13 -3.43
C ILE A 33 5.92 -3.44 -4.67
N PRO A 34 5.38 -4.21 -5.63
CA PRO A 34 4.62 -3.65 -6.75
C PRO A 34 3.46 -2.81 -6.22
N THR A 35 3.19 -1.67 -6.85
CA THR A 35 2.18 -0.63 -6.50
C THR A 35 2.53 0.33 -5.36
N PHE A 36 3.44 -0.02 -4.45
CA PHE A 36 3.83 0.86 -3.34
C PHE A 36 4.70 2.04 -3.79
N VAL A 37 5.41 1.89 -4.91
CA VAL A 37 6.07 3.00 -5.60
C VAL A 37 5.55 3.04 -7.03
N ARG A 38 5.16 4.23 -7.48
CA ARG A 38 4.67 4.49 -8.85
C ARG A 38 5.73 5.21 -9.64
N GLY A 39 5.80 4.90 -10.94
CA GLY A 39 6.71 5.56 -11.86
C GLY A 39 8.11 4.97 -11.94
N ARG A 40 8.34 3.79 -11.34
CA ARG A 40 9.65 3.14 -11.32
C ARG A 40 10.23 2.97 -12.73
N ASP A 41 11.44 3.44 -12.96
CA ASP A 41 12.19 3.14 -14.18
C ASP A 41 12.77 1.72 -14.15
N THR A 42 13.08 1.24 -12.95
CA THR A 42 13.61 -0.10 -12.74
C THR A 42 12.52 -1.13 -12.45
N PRO A 43 12.64 -2.37 -12.94
CA PRO A 43 11.77 -3.46 -12.52
C PRO A 43 11.86 -3.72 -11.01
N THR A 44 10.77 -4.20 -10.43
CA THR A 44 10.77 -4.74 -9.06
C THR A 44 11.64 -5.98 -8.97
N LEU A 45 12.42 -6.11 -7.90
CA LEU A 45 13.36 -7.21 -7.68
C LEU A 45 12.72 -8.40 -6.94
N GLY A 46 11.51 -8.25 -6.41
CA GLY A 46 10.81 -9.27 -5.65
C GLY A 46 11.43 -9.54 -4.28
N ILE A 47 12.07 -8.53 -3.67
CA ILE A 47 12.86 -8.67 -2.43
C ILE A 47 12.01 -9.24 -1.30
N TRP A 48 10.74 -8.82 -1.17
CA TRP A 48 9.84 -9.36 -0.16
C TRP A 48 9.69 -10.89 -0.30
N GLY A 49 9.41 -11.40 -1.50
CA GLY A 49 9.27 -12.84 -1.75
C GLY A 49 10.55 -13.63 -1.41
N PHE A 50 11.72 -13.10 -1.74
CA PHE A 50 13.01 -13.71 -1.39
C PHE A 50 13.25 -13.72 0.12
N LEU A 51 12.98 -12.60 0.80
CA LEU A 51 13.10 -12.49 2.25
C LEU A 51 12.22 -13.52 2.97
N ARG A 52 10.95 -13.61 2.57
CA ARG A 52 10.00 -14.56 3.17
C ARG A 52 10.38 -16.01 2.89
N SER A 53 10.90 -16.31 1.70
CA SER A 53 11.41 -17.66 1.38
C SER A 53 12.62 -18.04 2.23
N ALA A 54 13.57 -17.12 2.42
CA ALA A 54 14.73 -17.34 3.29
C ALA A 54 14.32 -17.56 4.75
N GLN A 55 13.37 -16.78 5.26
CA GLN A 55 12.81 -16.97 6.61
C GLN A 55 12.13 -18.33 6.78
N LYS A 56 11.36 -18.79 5.79
CA LYS A 56 10.75 -20.14 5.82
C LYS A 56 11.79 -21.26 5.85
N ALA A 57 12.92 -21.08 5.18
CA ALA A 57 14.02 -22.04 5.17
C ALA A 57 14.93 -21.96 6.41
N SER A 58 14.82 -20.88 7.20
CA SER A 58 15.60 -20.67 8.43
C SER A 58 15.05 -21.52 9.59
N PRO A 59 15.91 -21.99 10.52
CA PRO A 59 15.47 -22.64 11.75
C PRO A 59 14.51 -21.79 12.61
N SER A 60 14.60 -20.47 12.51
CA SER A 60 13.70 -19.53 13.21
C SER A 60 12.28 -19.50 12.65
N GLY A 61 12.07 -20.03 11.44
CA GLY A 61 10.81 -19.99 10.73
C GLY A 61 10.37 -18.59 10.29
N LEU A 62 9.12 -18.52 9.83
CA LEU A 62 8.52 -17.30 9.31
C LEU A 62 8.25 -16.30 10.44
N VAL A 63 8.77 -15.07 10.27
CA VAL A 63 8.50 -13.99 11.23
C VAL A 63 7.07 -13.48 11.03
N GLY A 64 6.26 -13.52 12.09
CA GLY A 64 4.90 -12.98 12.11
C GLY A 64 4.83 -11.50 12.52
N GLY A 65 3.64 -11.07 12.97
CA GLY A 65 3.42 -9.76 13.55
C GLY A 65 3.46 -8.60 12.55
N VAL A 66 3.64 -7.40 13.09
CA VAL A 66 3.63 -6.12 12.35
C VAL A 66 5.05 -5.74 11.93
N GLU A 67 5.21 -5.36 10.67
CA GLU A 67 6.45 -4.81 10.13
C GLU A 67 6.62 -3.36 10.61
N SER A 68 7.84 -3.02 11.03
CA SER A 68 8.14 -1.78 11.77
C SER A 68 8.10 -0.49 10.95
N VAL A 69 8.43 -0.53 9.66
CA VAL A 69 8.57 0.65 8.79
C VAL A 69 7.21 1.12 8.30
N SER A 70 6.42 0.19 7.75
CA SER A 70 5.10 0.44 7.20
C SER A 70 4.00 0.45 8.27
N GLY A 71 4.23 -0.22 9.39
CA GLY A 71 3.19 -0.50 10.40
C GLY A 71 2.16 -1.52 9.94
N LEU A 72 2.43 -2.29 8.87
CA LEU A 72 1.50 -3.27 8.30
C LEU A 72 1.80 -4.69 8.80
N PRO A 73 0.79 -5.57 8.92
CA PRO A 73 1.02 -6.96 9.26
C PRO A 73 1.80 -7.64 8.15
N ARG A 74 2.83 -8.42 8.50
CA ARG A 74 3.61 -9.18 7.52
C ARG A 74 2.74 -10.12 6.69
N SER A 75 1.65 -10.64 7.27
CA SER A 75 0.67 -11.46 6.56
C SER A 75 -0.08 -10.70 5.46
N LEU A 76 -0.32 -9.40 5.63
CA LEU A 76 -0.91 -8.55 4.60
C LEU A 76 0.12 -8.18 3.53
N LEU A 77 1.36 -7.87 3.95
CA LEU A 77 2.48 -7.62 3.04
C LEU A 77 2.81 -8.85 2.19
N ASP A 78 2.63 -10.07 2.72
CA ASP A 78 2.77 -11.33 1.97
C ASP A 78 1.78 -11.45 0.80
N ILE A 79 0.62 -10.79 0.90
CA ILE A 79 -0.35 -10.72 -0.21
C ILE A 79 0.09 -9.64 -1.20
N PHE A 80 0.48 -8.45 -0.72
CA PHE A 80 1.01 -7.38 -1.58
C PHE A 80 2.27 -7.79 -2.36
N GLY A 81 3.17 -8.57 -1.75
CA GLY A 81 4.36 -9.10 -2.41
C GLY A 81 4.04 -10.04 -3.59
N ARG A 82 2.79 -10.49 -3.73
CA ARG A 82 2.30 -11.36 -4.81
C ARG A 82 1.27 -10.68 -5.71
N MET A 83 1.22 -9.34 -5.75
CA MET A 83 0.26 -8.57 -6.59
C MET A 83 0.21 -9.00 -8.07
N ALA A 84 1.29 -9.56 -8.60
CA ALA A 84 1.33 -10.07 -9.97
C ALA A 84 0.60 -11.42 -10.19
N HIS A 85 0.17 -12.10 -9.13
CA HIS A 85 -0.49 -13.42 -9.20
C HIS A 85 -2.00 -13.29 -9.43
N ASP A 86 -2.59 -14.29 -10.07
CA ASP A 86 -4.01 -14.27 -10.47
C ASP A 86 -4.98 -14.35 -9.27
N ASP A 87 -4.59 -15.05 -8.21
CA ASP A 87 -5.39 -15.32 -7.01
C ASP A 87 -5.35 -14.22 -5.93
N VAL A 88 -4.53 -13.18 -6.12
CA VAL A 88 -4.28 -12.16 -5.08
C VAL A 88 -5.55 -11.44 -4.60
N GLU A 89 -6.56 -11.24 -5.46
CA GLU A 89 -7.84 -10.62 -5.05
C GLU A 89 -8.54 -11.47 -3.98
N LYS A 90 -8.56 -12.79 -4.19
CA LYS A 90 -9.14 -13.74 -3.26
C LYS A 90 -8.35 -13.75 -1.94
N ASP A 91 -7.04 -13.68 -2.00
CA ASP A 91 -6.20 -13.65 -0.80
C ASP A 91 -6.47 -12.40 0.05
N PHE A 92 -6.68 -11.22 -0.55
CA PHE A 92 -7.11 -10.03 0.20
C PHE A 92 -8.53 -10.18 0.78
N ALA A 93 -9.43 -10.85 0.07
CA ALA A 93 -10.79 -11.10 0.53
C ALA A 93 -10.83 -12.06 1.73
N ASP A 94 -9.97 -13.08 1.71
CA ASP A 94 -9.87 -14.13 2.72
C ASP A 94 -8.92 -13.78 3.88
N TRP A 95 -8.20 -12.65 3.82
CA TRP A 95 -7.30 -12.22 4.89
C TRP A 95 -8.07 -11.95 6.18
N GLU A 96 -7.77 -12.75 7.23
CA GLU A 96 -8.50 -12.76 8.50
C GLU A 96 -8.33 -11.49 9.35
N GLY A 97 -7.30 -10.69 9.05
CA GLY A 97 -6.93 -9.53 9.86
C GLY A 97 -5.70 -9.77 10.73
N HIS A 98 -5.43 -8.80 11.59
CA HIS A 98 -4.43 -8.89 12.66
C HIS A 98 -4.98 -8.14 13.88
N GLU A 99 -4.65 -8.61 15.07
CA GLU A 99 -5.04 -7.92 16.30
C GLU A 99 -4.08 -6.74 16.56
N GLY A 100 -4.63 -5.59 16.93
CA GLY A 100 -3.83 -4.40 17.22
C GLY A 100 -4.66 -3.22 17.69
N PRO A 101 -4.00 -2.08 17.96
CA PRO A 101 -4.68 -0.85 18.35
C PRO A 101 -5.69 -0.38 17.30
N ILE A 102 -6.77 0.26 17.73
CA ILE A 102 -7.87 0.71 16.84
C ILE A 102 -7.38 1.47 15.59
N PRO A 103 -6.44 2.44 15.66
CA PRO A 103 -5.96 3.10 14.46
C PRO A 103 -5.29 2.16 13.46
N HIS A 104 -4.52 1.18 13.95
CA HIS A 104 -3.85 0.21 13.08
C HIS A 104 -4.85 -0.73 12.42
N VAL A 105 -5.89 -1.18 13.13
CA VAL A 105 -6.93 -2.03 12.53
C VAL A 105 -7.61 -1.32 11.36
N HIS A 106 -7.93 -0.03 11.50
CA HIS A 106 -8.46 0.76 10.39
C HIS A 106 -7.44 0.93 9.26
N LEU A 107 -6.18 1.21 9.57
CA LEU A 107 -5.13 1.29 8.55
C LEU A 107 -5.03 -0.02 7.75
N TRP A 108 -4.98 -1.16 8.43
CA TRP A 108 -4.82 -2.47 7.80
C TRP A 108 -6.02 -2.83 6.92
N GLU A 109 -7.24 -2.53 7.37
CA GLU A 109 -8.44 -2.71 6.57
C GLU A 109 -8.45 -1.79 5.34
N ALA A 110 -7.98 -0.54 5.48
CA ALA A 110 -7.84 0.37 4.36
C ALA A 110 -6.84 -0.17 3.32
N PHE A 111 -5.69 -0.71 3.74
CA PHE A 111 -4.74 -1.36 2.85
C PHE A 111 -5.33 -2.59 2.16
N ARG A 112 -6.02 -3.47 2.90
CA ARG A 112 -6.66 -4.67 2.34
C ARG A 112 -7.64 -4.32 1.23
N ILE A 113 -8.55 -3.36 1.47
CA ILE A 113 -9.52 -2.90 0.48
C ILE A 113 -8.81 -2.28 -0.73
N SER A 114 -7.75 -1.51 -0.49
CA SER A 114 -6.95 -0.89 -1.53
C SER A 114 -6.24 -1.92 -2.41
N GLY A 115 -5.74 -3.01 -1.83
CA GLY A 115 -5.18 -4.15 -2.56
C GLY A 115 -6.18 -4.76 -3.53
N ILE A 116 -7.43 -4.96 -3.11
CA ILE A 116 -8.52 -5.46 -3.97
C ILE A 116 -8.77 -4.50 -5.14
N LEU A 117 -8.95 -3.20 -4.85
CA LEU A 117 -9.22 -2.18 -5.89
C LEU A 117 -8.06 -2.09 -6.91
N MET A 118 -6.81 -2.09 -6.44
CA MET A 118 -5.64 -2.03 -7.31
C MET A 118 -5.47 -3.29 -8.15
N THR A 119 -5.75 -4.47 -7.59
CA THR A 119 -5.74 -5.74 -8.33
C THR A 119 -6.75 -5.71 -9.48
N ARG A 120 -7.98 -5.27 -9.21
CA ARG A 120 -9.04 -5.19 -10.22
C ARG A 120 -8.70 -4.21 -11.34
N ARG A 121 -8.13 -3.05 -10.97
CA ARG A 121 -7.64 -2.06 -11.95
C ARG A 121 -6.55 -2.64 -12.83
N GLN A 122 -5.56 -3.31 -12.25
CA GLN A 122 -4.46 -3.89 -13.02
C GLN A 122 -4.92 -4.99 -13.99
N LYS A 123 -5.89 -5.81 -13.58
CA LYS A 123 -6.40 -6.94 -14.37
C LYS A 123 -7.57 -6.58 -15.28
N GLY A 124 -8.16 -5.39 -15.13
CA GLY A 124 -9.39 -4.99 -15.85
C GLY A 124 -10.60 -5.91 -15.59
N THR A 125 -10.58 -6.67 -14.49
CA THR A 125 -11.59 -7.68 -14.18
C THR A 125 -12.02 -7.59 -12.72
N GLN A 126 -13.29 -7.89 -12.46
CA GLN A 126 -13.85 -8.04 -11.12
C GLN A 126 -14.09 -9.52 -10.88
N THR A 127 -13.29 -10.14 -10.01
CA THR A 127 -13.41 -11.59 -9.75
C THR A 127 -14.14 -11.88 -8.43
N GLY A 128 -14.18 -10.92 -7.51
CA GLY A 128 -14.88 -11.02 -6.23
C GLY A 128 -16.36 -10.60 -6.26
N SER A 129 -17.09 -10.97 -5.20
CA SER A 129 -18.54 -10.75 -5.07
C SER A 129 -18.94 -9.30 -4.73
N GLN A 130 -18.04 -8.50 -4.12
CA GLN A 130 -18.31 -7.11 -3.77
C GLN A 130 -18.05 -6.17 -4.95
N SER A 131 -18.92 -5.19 -5.16
CA SER A 131 -18.72 -4.13 -6.17
C SER A 131 -17.63 -3.13 -5.76
N ASN A 132 -16.96 -2.52 -6.74
CA ASN A 132 -16.01 -1.43 -6.46
C ASN A 132 -16.66 -0.29 -5.66
N GLU A 133 -17.92 0.03 -5.94
CA GLU A 133 -18.64 1.06 -5.20
C GLU A 133 -18.71 0.77 -3.70
N MET A 134 -19.02 -0.47 -3.32
CA MET A 134 -19.08 -0.87 -1.91
C MET A 134 -17.68 -0.87 -1.27
N LEU A 135 -16.66 -1.30 -2.01
CA LEU A 135 -15.27 -1.25 -1.56
C LEU A 135 -14.82 0.20 -1.31
N VAL A 136 -15.10 1.12 -2.24
CA VAL A 136 -14.78 2.56 -2.07
C VAL A 136 -15.54 3.15 -0.89
N CYS A 137 -16.83 2.83 -0.73
CA CYS A 137 -17.61 3.26 0.43
C CYS A 137 -16.93 2.86 1.75
N ARG A 138 -16.55 1.58 1.86
CA ARG A 138 -15.85 1.05 3.04
C ARG A 138 -14.48 1.68 3.22
N LEU A 139 -13.72 1.87 2.14
CA LEU A 139 -12.40 2.50 2.20
C LEU A 139 -12.49 3.94 2.71
N VAL A 140 -13.43 4.73 2.19
CA VAL A 140 -13.69 6.10 2.65
C VAL A 140 -14.10 6.11 4.13
N ALA A 141 -15.00 5.22 4.54
CA ALA A 141 -15.44 5.12 5.93
C ALA A 141 -14.30 4.72 6.87
N THR A 142 -13.43 3.79 6.45
CA THR A 142 -12.28 3.35 7.24
C THR A 142 -11.22 4.43 7.36
N LEU A 143 -10.93 5.18 6.28
CA LEU A 143 -10.04 6.33 6.33
C LEU A 143 -10.59 7.45 7.21
N ASP A 144 -11.90 7.70 7.17
CA ASP A 144 -12.55 8.68 8.04
C ASP A 144 -12.50 8.25 9.51
N ALA A 145 -12.75 6.98 9.80
CA ALA A 145 -12.61 6.44 11.15
C ALA A 145 -11.17 6.56 11.67
N LEU A 146 -10.17 6.22 10.84
CA LEU A 146 -8.75 6.40 11.14
C LEU A 146 -8.43 7.87 11.43
N TYR A 147 -8.93 8.79 10.59
CA TYR A 147 -8.83 10.22 10.82
C TYR A 147 -9.42 10.62 12.18
N GLU A 148 -10.56 10.08 12.60
CA GLU A 148 -11.17 10.43 13.88
C GLU A 148 -10.39 9.86 15.08
N THR A 149 -9.70 8.72 14.92
CA THR A 149 -8.92 8.13 16.02
C THR A 149 -7.80 9.05 16.53
N ARG A 150 -7.21 9.88 15.67
CA ARG A 150 -6.13 10.81 16.04
C ARG A 150 -6.55 11.90 17.04
N LYS A 151 -7.85 12.17 17.13
CA LYS A 151 -8.41 13.17 18.05
C LYS A 151 -8.52 12.63 19.48
N ARG A 152 -8.31 11.32 19.66
CA ARG A 152 -8.36 10.68 20.97
C ARG A 152 -6.97 10.66 21.57
N GLU A 153 -6.86 11.19 22.79
CA GLU A 153 -5.58 11.30 23.51
C GLU A 153 -4.90 9.93 23.70
N GLU A 154 -5.69 8.88 23.92
CA GLU A 154 -5.24 7.49 24.03
C GLU A 154 -4.45 6.99 22.80
N TYR A 155 -4.65 7.59 21.62
CA TYR A 155 -3.97 7.21 20.37
C TYR A 155 -3.01 8.29 19.84
N ALA A 156 -2.75 9.36 20.58
CA ALA A 156 -1.92 10.47 20.12
C ALA A 156 -0.48 10.07 19.76
N HIS A 157 0.02 8.97 20.33
CA HIS A 157 1.35 8.42 20.08
C HIS A 157 1.42 7.48 18.85
N ILE A 158 0.27 7.12 18.26
CA ILE A 158 0.20 6.16 17.15
C ILE A 158 0.31 6.90 15.82
N LEU A 159 1.30 6.52 15.01
CA LEU A 159 1.61 7.15 13.72
C LEU A 159 0.96 6.45 12.51
N ALA A 160 -0.13 5.70 12.72
CA ALA A 160 -0.81 4.95 11.67
C ALA A 160 -1.28 5.81 10.48
N THR A 161 -1.49 7.12 10.70
CA THR A 161 -1.86 8.08 9.65
C THR A 161 -0.73 8.34 8.65
N ASN A 162 0.52 8.01 8.97
CA ASN A 162 1.66 8.26 8.07
C ASN A 162 1.58 7.39 6.81
N SER A 163 1.10 6.16 6.92
CA SER A 163 1.01 5.21 5.80
C SER A 163 -0.32 5.32 5.02
N MET A 164 -1.11 6.39 5.19
CA MET A 164 -2.43 6.51 4.53
C MET A 164 -2.35 6.86 3.04
N LEU A 165 -1.18 7.24 2.52
CA LEU A 165 -1.06 7.75 1.16
C LEU A 165 -1.45 6.69 0.12
N TYR A 166 -1.08 5.42 0.32
CA TYR A 166 -1.45 4.30 -0.54
C TYR A 166 -2.96 4.08 -0.57
N PRO A 167 -3.66 3.86 0.58
CA PRO A 167 -5.10 3.66 0.54
C PRO A 167 -5.88 4.90 0.09
N TYR A 168 -5.38 6.10 0.41
CA TYR A 168 -5.92 7.34 -0.13
C TYR A 168 -5.86 7.38 -1.66
N THR A 169 -4.70 7.04 -2.24
CA THR A 169 -4.49 6.99 -3.69
C THR A 169 -5.41 5.98 -4.34
N ALA A 170 -5.49 4.77 -3.78
CA ALA A 170 -6.35 3.71 -4.29
C ALA A 170 -7.83 4.13 -4.34
N ALA A 171 -8.32 4.85 -3.33
CA ALA A 171 -9.67 5.40 -3.32
C ALA A 171 -9.86 6.49 -4.40
N ARG A 172 -8.91 7.43 -4.48
CA ARG A 172 -8.96 8.59 -5.40
C ARG A 172 -8.91 8.19 -6.87
N LEU A 173 -8.37 7.02 -7.21
CA LEU A 173 -8.34 6.48 -8.57
C LEU A 173 -9.71 5.97 -9.05
N GLU A 174 -10.66 5.67 -8.16
CA GLU A 174 -12.02 5.22 -8.53
C GLU A 174 -12.91 6.41 -8.96
N VAL A 175 -12.47 7.10 -10.02
CA VAL A 175 -12.99 8.40 -10.46
C VAL A 175 -14.48 8.35 -10.78
N THR A 176 -14.95 7.37 -11.55
CA THR A 176 -16.37 7.28 -11.94
C THR A 176 -17.28 7.16 -10.71
N ILE A 177 -16.84 6.42 -9.69
CA ILE A 177 -17.58 6.27 -8.43
C ILE A 177 -17.59 7.59 -7.67
N LEU A 178 -16.45 8.28 -7.60
CA LEU A 178 -16.29 9.53 -6.86
C LEU A 178 -17.01 10.72 -7.49
N GLN A 179 -17.13 10.80 -8.82
CA GLN A 179 -17.86 11.87 -9.51
C GLN A 179 -19.33 11.92 -9.10
N THR A 180 -19.94 10.75 -8.86
CA THR A 180 -21.33 10.66 -8.41
C THR A 180 -21.49 10.91 -6.91
N ARG A 181 -20.38 11.04 -6.15
CA ARG A 181 -20.37 11.14 -4.68
C ARG A 181 -19.42 12.24 -4.16
N PRO A 182 -19.76 13.52 -4.36
CA PRO A 182 -18.90 14.64 -3.94
C PRO A 182 -18.61 14.70 -2.43
N SER A 183 -19.46 14.11 -1.59
CA SER A 183 -19.20 13.98 -0.15
C SER A 183 -17.99 13.10 0.13
N TRP A 184 -17.81 12.00 -0.61
CA TRP A 184 -16.68 11.08 -0.44
C TRP A 184 -15.36 11.74 -0.83
N VAL A 185 -15.35 12.52 -1.92
CA VAL A 185 -14.18 13.32 -2.32
C VAL A 185 -13.78 14.30 -1.21
N ARG A 186 -14.75 14.99 -0.60
CA ARG A 186 -14.48 15.91 0.52
C ARG A 186 -13.88 15.18 1.73
N THR A 187 -14.41 14.00 2.07
CA THR A 187 -13.85 13.17 3.15
C THR A 187 -12.42 12.73 2.84
N LEU A 188 -12.16 12.24 1.62
CA LEU A 188 -10.81 11.84 1.20
C LEU A 188 -9.84 13.02 1.26
N ARG A 189 -10.18 14.18 0.70
CA ARG A 189 -9.34 15.39 0.76
C ARG A 189 -9.05 15.82 2.20
N ARG A 190 -10.04 15.71 3.09
CA ARG A 190 -9.84 15.94 4.53
C ARG A 190 -8.82 14.95 5.12
N CYS A 191 -8.90 13.67 4.77
CA CYS A 191 -7.93 12.66 5.22
C CYS A 191 -6.52 12.92 4.67
N GLY A 192 -6.40 13.19 3.37
CA GLY A 192 -5.11 13.45 2.70
C GLY A 192 -4.42 14.71 3.23
N SER A 193 -5.20 15.71 3.65
CA SER A 193 -4.68 16.94 4.26
C SER A 193 -3.97 16.72 5.60
N ILE A 194 -3.79 15.49 6.11
CA ILE A 194 -3.25 15.19 7.45
C ILE A 194 -2.10 14.20 7.45
N CYS A 195 -1.73 13.65 6.31
CA CYS A 195 -0.47 12.92 6.19
C CYS A 195 0.69 13.92 6.33
N ASP A 196 1.01 14.35 7.55
CA ASP A 196 1.97 15.42 7.84
C ASP A 196 3.36 15.11 7.28
N ALA A 197 3.73 13.83 7.20
CA ALA A 197 4.97 13.38 6.57
C ALA A 197 5.03 13.67 5.06
N TYR A 198 3.89 13.79 4.39
CA TYR A 198 3.80 13.85 2.93
C TYR A 198 3.13 15.11 2.39
N ARG A 199 2.29 15.79 3.17
CA ARG A 199 1.40 16.88 2.75
C ARG A 199 2.06 17.93 1.86
N ASP A 200 3.23 18.41 2.27
CA ASP A 200 3.94 19.53 1.61
C ASP A 200 5.15 19.06 0.80
N THR A 201 5.25 17.75 0.52
CA THR A 201 6.30 17.22 -0.34
C THR A 201 5.94 17.44 -1.82
N PRO A 202 6.94 17.69 -2.70
CA PRO A 202 6.69 17.77 -4.14
C PRO A 202 5.94 16.54 -4.68
N ASN A 203 6.24 15.36 -4.15
CA ASN A 203 5.60 14.10 -4.54
C ASN A 203 4.10 14.06 -4.23
N ALA A 204 3.69 14.53 -3.05
CA ALA A 204 2.26 14.58 -2.71
C ALA A 204 1.52 15.63 -3.55
N LEU A 205 2.14 16.79 -3.83
CA LEU A 205 1.54 17.80 -4.68
C LEU A 205 1.34 17.31 -6.12
N ILE A 206 2.33 16.60 -6.68
CA ILE A 206 2.23 15.98 -8.01
C ILE A 206 1.14 14.90 -8.01
N LEU A 207 1.07 14.09 -6.96
CA LEU A 207 0.03 13.08 -6.82
C LEU A 207 -1.38 13.69 -6.78
N GLU A 208 -1.60 14.70 -5.94
CA GLU A 208 -2.87 15.43 -5.88
C GLU A 208 -3.24 16.03 -7.23
N GLU A 209 -2.28 16.65 -7.93
CA GLU A 209 -2.52 17.21 -9.26
C GLU A 209 -2.98 16.15 -10.26
N ILE A 210 -2.33 14.98 -10.28
CA ILE A 210 -2.72 13.87 -11.15
C ILE A 210 -4.14 13.39 -10.80
N LEU A 211 -4.43 13.20 -9.51
CA LEU A 211 -5.72 12.70 -9.03
C LEU A 211 -6.86 13.71 -9.22
N ASP A 212 -6.61 15.01 -9.08
CA ASP A 212 -7.59 16.06 -9.32
C ASP A 212 -7.91 16.17 -10.82
N ARG A 213 -6.89 16.17 -11.69
CA ARG A 213 -7.08 16.19 -13.15
C ARG A 213 -7.86 14.97 -13.63
N ALA A 214 -7.58 13.79 -13.08
CA ALA A 214 -8.33 12.58 -13.41
C ALA A 214 -9.81 12.72 -13.02
N LEU A 215 -10.08 13.22 -11.81
CA LEU A 215 -11.43 13.45 -11.31
C LEU A 215 -12.21 14.47 -12.16
N GLU A 216 -11.58 15.59 -12.52
CA GLU A 216 -12.16 16.64 -13.36
C GLU A 216 -12.52 16.13 -14.76
N ARG A 217 -11.67 15.26 -15.33
CA ARG A 217 -11.87 14.68 -16.66
C ARG A 217 -12.81 13.47 -16.68
N GLY A 218 -13.09 12.88 -15.52
CA GLY A 218 -13.79 11.60 -15.45
C GLY A 218 -12.96 10.41 -15.92
N ASP A 219 -11.63 10.52 -15.82
CA ASP A 219 -10.70 9.50 -16.30
C ASP A 219 -10.47 8.42 -15.23
N ASN A 220 -11.23 7.33 -15.31
CA ASN A 220 -11.12 6.20 -14.39
C ASN A 220 -9.91 5.28 -14.69
N GLU A 221 -9.35 5.41 -15.89
CA GLU A 221 -8.26 4.56 -16.40
C GLU A 221 -6.90 5.27 -16.32
N VAL A 222 -6.82 6.36 -15.56
CA VAL A 222 -5.56 7.09 -15.35
C VAL A 222 -4.46 6.14 -14.84
N ASP A 223 -3.38 6.06 -15.61
CA ASP A 223 -2.21 5.27 -15.24
C ASP A 223 -1.20 6.13 -14.48
N LEU A 224 -1.14 5.93 -13.17
CA LEU A 224 -0.19 6.63 -12.31
C LEU A 224 1.27 6.36 -12.70
N ASP A 225 1.64 5.16 -13.18
CA ASP A 225 3.03 4.90 -13.58
C ASP A 225 3.39 5.74 -14.80
N ARG A 226 2.49 5.85 -15.77
CA ARG A 226 2.69 6.66 -16.96
C ARG A 226 2.76 8.14 -16.64
N GLU A 227 1.85 8.65 -15.82
CA GLU A 227 1.80 10.07 -15.44
C GLU A 227 3.05 10.51 -14.65
N THR A 228 3.55 9.65 -13.76
CA THR A 228 4.74 9.94 -12.95
C THR A 228 6.02 9.85 -13.77
N LYS A 229 6.16 8.84 -14.63
CA LYS A 229 7.28 8.74 -15.60
C LYS A 229 7.36 9.92 -16.54
N ALA A 230 6.21 10.40 -17.05
CA ALA A 230 6.16 11.57 -17.92
C ALA A 230 6.70 12.85 -17.24
N ARG A 231 6.69 12.88 -15.90
CA ARG A 231 7.22 13.97 -15.07
C ARG A 231 8.62 13.70 -14.53
N GLY A 232 9.21 12.53 -14.82
CA GLY A 232 10.53 12.13 -14.32
C GLY A 232 10.59 11.96 -12.81
N VAL A 233 9.48 11.53 -12.18
CA VAL A 233 9.40 11.35 -10.72
C VAL A 233 8.97 9.93 -10.36
N GLU A 234 9.47 9.43 -9.24
CA GLU A 234 8.97 8.22 -8.59
C GLU A 234 8.22 8.61 -7.31
N LEU A 235 7.00 8.09 -7.17
CA LEU A 235 6.13 8.38 -6.03
C LEU A 235 6.08 7.19 -5.07
N SER A 236 6.65 7.35 -3.89
CA SER A 236 6.45 6.40 -2.77
C SER A 236 5.12 6.67 -2.10
N LEU A 237 4.27 5.64 -1.99
CA LEU A 237 2.91 5.74 -1.45
C LEU A 237 2.75 5.15 -0.04
N PHE A 238 3.79 4.57 0.56
CA PHE A 238 3.71 3.91 1.87
C PHE A 238 4.39 4.71 2.99
#